data_AF-A0A4Y3RWN4-F1
#
_entry.id   AF-A0A4Y3RWN4-F1
#
_cell.length_a   1.000
_cell.length_b   1.000
_cell.length_c   1.000
_cell.angle_alpha   90.00
_cell.angle_beta   90.00
_cell.angle_gamma   90.00
#
_symmetry.space_group_name_H-M   'P 1'
#
loop_
_entity.id
_entity.type
_entity.pdbx_description
1 polymer ?
#
loop_
_entity_poly.entity_id
_entity_poly.type
_entity_poly.pdbx_seq_one_letter_code
_entity_poly.pdbx_strand_id
1 'polypeptide(L)'
;MTIAIGDYGRYSAIRDWNQGDVDRRDLRPAPRDKLSGIGRWMHETASRDGQVVLAEGISHLFGKAECPRCASVFTIADEYGAANCPVLR
;
A
#
# COMPACT_ATOMS: atom_id res chain seq x y z
N MET A 1 -10.10 0.67 -8.35
CA MET A 1 -8.98 1.62 -8.19
C MET A 1 -7.69 0.82 -8.22
N THR A 2 -6.55 1.49 -8.42
CA THR A 2 -5.23 0.85 -8.35
C THR A 2 -4.41 1.49 -7.24
N ILE A 3 -3.59 0.68 -6.58
CA ILE A 3 -2.53 1.12 -5.67
C ILE A 3 -1.22 0.96 -6.44
N ALA A 4 -0.45 2.04 -6.55
CA ALA A 4 0.89 2.03 -7.12
C ALA A 4 1.90 2.29 -6.00
N ILE A 5 2.93 1.44 -5.89
CA ILE A 5 4.08 1.63 -5.00
C ILE A 5 5.33 1.28 -5.82
N GLY A 6 6.14 2.28 -6.13
CA GLY A 6 7.38 2.08 -6.88
C GLY A 6 8.04 3.40 -7.25
N ASP A 7 8.96 3.35 -8.20
CA ASP A 7 9.76 4.52 -8.62
C ASP A 7 8.91 5.65 -9.22
N TYR A 8 7.75 5.33 -9.77
CA TYR A 8 6.80 6.29 -10.35
C TYR A 8 5.83 6.91 -9.33
N GLY A 9 5.97 6.57 -8.05
CA GLY A 9 5.22 7.16 -6.94
C GLY A 9 4.57 6.13 -6.01
N ARG A 10 3.94 6.66 -4.95
CA ARG A 10 3.13 5.90 -3.99
C ARG A 10 1.75 6.54 -3.90
N TYR A 11 0.80 6.05 -4.68
CA TYR A 11 -0.54 6.64 -4.78
C TYR A 11 -1.65 5.62 -5.02
N SER A 12 -2.88 6.01 -4.71
CA SER A 12 -4.11 5.42 -5.24
C SER A 12 -4.62 6.22 -6.43
N ALA A 13 -5.22 5.55 -7.42
CA ALA A 13 -5.73 6.21 -8.61
C ALA A 13 -6.92 5.47 -9.24
N ILE A 14 -7.66 6.20 -10.10
CA ILE A 14 -8.58 5.59 -11.05
C ILE A 14 -7.75 5.17 -12.27
N ARG A 15 -7.79 3.88 -12.61
CA ARG A 15 -7.21 3.41 -13.86
C ARG A 15 -8.10 3.84 -15.02
N ASP A 16 -7.57 4.71 -15.87
CA ASP A 16 -7.99 4.78 -17.26
C ASP A 16 -6.96 4.01 -18.10
N TRP A 17 -7.33 2.80 -18.53
CA TRP A 17 -6.46 1.89 -19.28
C TRP A 17 -5.81 2.55 -20.52
N ASN A 18 -6.43 3.59 -21.08
CA ASN A 18 -5.92 4.29 -22.26
C ASN A 18 -5.18 5.59 -21.96
N GLN A 19 -5.36 6.18 -20.77
CA GLN A 19 -4.88 7.54 -20.45
C GLN A 19 -3.96 7.60 -19.22
N GLY A 20 -3.71 6.46 -18.57
CA GLY A 20 -2.90 6.37 -17.38
C GLY A 20 -3.69 6.61 -16.09
N ASP A 21 -2.97 6.67 -14.98
CA ASP A 21 -3.57 6.84 -13.65
C ASP A 21 -4.02 8.29 -13.44
N VAL A 22 -5.33 8.50 -13.33
CA VAL A 22 -5.97 9.80 -13.06
C VAL A 22 -6.45 9.89 -11.61
N ASP A 23 -6.63 11.12 -11.12
CA ASP A 23 -7.03 11.42 -9.73
C ASP A 23 -6.14 10.76 -8.69
N ARG A 24 -4.82 10.90 -8.85
CA ARG A 24 -3.83 10.35 -7.92
C ARG A 24 -4.01 10.94 -6.52
N ARG A 25 -4.07 10.08 -5.50
CA ARG A 25 -4.04 10.46 -4.08
C ARG A 25 -2.84 9.81 -3.42
N ASP A 26 -2.02 10.59 -2.73
CA ASP A 26 -0.83 10.07 -2.07
C ASP A 26 -1.20 9.03 -1.01
N LEU A 27 -0.44 7.94 -0.98
CA LEU A 27 -0.54 6.96 0.09
C LEU A 27 0.05 7.54 1.37
N ARG A 28 -0.52 7.13 2.51
CA ARG A 28 -0.04 7.53 3.84
C ARG A 28 0.71 6.35 4.43
N PRO A 29 2.05 6.41 4.59
CA PRO A 29 2.80 5.30 5.14
C PRO A 29 2.39 5.01 6.59
N ALA A 30 2.43 3.74 6.98
CA ALA A 30 2.34 3.36 8.38
C ALA A 30 3.61 3.80 9.12
N PRO A 31 3.48 4.37 10.33
CA PRO A 31 4.62 4.59 11.20
C PRO A 31 5.34 3.27 11.48
N ARG A 32 6.68 3.30 11.52
CA ARG A 32 7.51 2.09 11.69
C ARG A 32 7.18 1.34 12.99
N ASP A 33 6.89 2.07 14.07
CA ASP A 33 6.48 1.55 15.38
C ASP A 33 5.08 0.91 15.38
N LYS A 34 4.26 1.20 14.36
CA LYS A 34 2.92 0.65 14.18
C LYS A 34 2.86 -0.56 13.25
N LEU A 35 3.94 -0.86 12.54
CA LEU A 35 4.05 -2.12 11.80
C LEU A 35 4.04 -3.29 12.79
N SER A 36 3.33 -4.36 12.45
CA SER A 36 3.23 -5.58 13.26
C SER A 36 3.26 -6.82 12.36
N GLY A 37 3.45 -8.00 12.97
CA GLY A 37 3.45 -9.28 12.28
C GLY A 37 4.35 -9.29 11.04
N ILE A 38 3.78 -9.72 9.91
CA ILE A 38 4.51 -9.84 8.64
C ILE A 38 5.03 -8.49 8.12
N GLY A 39 4.28 -7.39 8.31
CA GLY A 39 4.71 -6.07 7.84
C GLY A 39 5.94 -5.55 8.57
N ARG A 40 6.01 -5.78 9.89
CA ARG A 40 7.21 -5.47 10.68
C ARG A 40 8.39 -6.31 10.22
N TRP A 41 8.20 -7.62 10.10
CA TRP A 41 9.25 -8.54 9.68
C TRP A 41 9.83 -8.19 8.30
N MET A 42 8.97 -7.90 7.31
CA MET A 42 9.40 -7.48 5.97
C MET A 42 10.20 -6.18 6.03
N HIS A 43 9.69 -5.16 6.75
CA HIS A 43 10.34 -3.86 6.84
C HIS A 43 11.71 -3.94 7.52
N GLU A 44 11.80 -4.67 8.64
CA GLU A 44 13.06 -4.87 9.36
C GLU A 44 14.07 -5.66 8.53
N THR A 45 13.63 -6.69 7.81
CA THR A 45 14.50 -7.47 6.91
C THR A 45 15.07 -6.60 5.80
N ALA A 46 14.21 -5.85 5.10
CA ALA A 46 14.65 -4.93 4.06
C ALA A 46 15.60 -3.85 4.62
N SER A 47 15.31 -3.32 5.81
CA SER A 47 16.16 -2.33 6.46
C SER A 47 17.54 -2.89 6.84
N ARG A 48 17.58 -4.10 7.42
CA ARG A 48 18.81 -4.80 7.79
C ARG A 48 19.72 -5.04 6.59
N ASP A 49 19.11 -5.36 5.45
CA ASP A 49 19.83 -5.70 4.21
C ASP A 49 20.13 -4.45 3.35
N GLY A 50 19.92 -3.24 3.89
CA GLY A 50 20.23 -1.96 3.21
C GLY A 50 19.27 -1.58 2.10
N GLN A 51 18.14 -2.27 1.96
CA GLN A 51 17.13 -2.05 0.92
C GLN A 51 16.16 -0.93 1.32
N VAL A 52 16.64 0.31 1.38
CA VAL A 52 15.90 1.47 1.90
C VAL A 52 14.59 1.72 1.13
N VAL A 53 14.63 1.72 -0.21
CA VAL A 53 13.45 1.97 -1.05
C VAL A 53 12.38 0.90 -0.85
N LEU A 54 12.78 -0.36 -0.69
CA LEU A 54 11.87 -1.46 -0.40
C LEU A 54 11.25 -1.32 0.99
N ALA A 55 12.04 -1.01 2.01
CA ALA A 55 11.55 -0.77 3.36
C ALA A 55 10.51 0.37 3.39
N GLU A 56 10.76 1.47 2.67
CA GLU A 56 9.76 2.54 2.52
C GLU A 56 8.50 2.08 1.79
N GLY A 57 8.64 1.30 0.72
CA GLY A 57 7.51 0.71 0.01
C GLY A 57 6.64 -0.17 0.92
N ILE A 58 7.27 -0.96 1.78
CA ILE A 58 6.58 -1.79 2.78
C ILE A 58 5.77 -0.91 3.75
N SER A 59 6.33 0.19 4.24
CA SER A 59 5.57 1.12 5.09
C SER A 59 4.34 1.69 4.39
N HIS A 60 4.38 1.92 3.07
CA HIS A 60 3.20 2.34 2.31
C HIS A 60 2.21 1.20 2.09
N LEU A 61 2.68 -0.04 1.85
CA LEU A 61 1.82 -1.22 1.68
C LEU A 61 0.98 -1.52 2.92
N PHE A 62 1.56 -1.36 4.11
CA PHE A 62 0.84 -1.51 5.38
C PHE A 62 0.23 -0.20 5.89
N GLY A 63 0.32 0.87 5.08
CA GLY A 63 -0.26 2.18 5.34
C GLY A 63 -1.70 2.31 4.85
N LYS A 64 -2.12 3.55 4.62
CA LYS A 64 -3.48 3.90 4.20
C LYS A 64 -3.54 4.44 2.78
N ALA A 65 -4.62 4.10 2.09
CA ALA A 65 -5.01 4.69 0.82
C ALA A 65 -6.32 5.46 0.96
N GLU A 66 -6.51 6.48 0.12
CA GLU A 66 -7.79 7.15 -0.08
C GLU A 66 -8.38 6.72 -1.43
N CYS A 67 -9.64 6.29 -1.46
CA CYS A 67 -10.31 5.95 -2.71
C CYS A 67 -10.62 7.23 -3.50
N PRO A 68 -10.08 7.42 -4.72
CA PRO A 68 -10.31 8.64 -5.49
C PRO A 68 -11.77 8.82 -5.94
N ARG A 69 -12.60 7.76 -5.88
CA ARG A 69 -14.02 7.82 -6.28
C ARG A 69 -14.97 8.24 -5.17
N CYS A 70 -14.71 7.83 -3.93
CA CYS A 70 -15.64 8.03 -2.81
C CYS A 70 -14.98 8.61 -1.55
N ALA A 71 -13.69 8.96 -1.62
CA ALA A 71 -12.90 9.52 -0.53
C ALA A 71 -12.80 8.64 0.73
N SER A 72 -13.22 7.38 0.68
CA SER A 72 -13.02 6.45 1.80
C SER A 72 -11.53 6.22 2.04
N VAL A 73 -11.13 6.18 3.31
CA VAL A 73 -9.75 5.89 3.71
C VAL A 73 -9.70 4.52 4.35
N PHE A 74 -8.78 3.67 3.90
CA PHE A 74 -8.67 2.28 4.35
C PHE A 74 -7.20 1.84 4.45
N THR A 75 -6.94 0.81 5.23
CA THR A 75 -5.63 0.15 5.27
C THR A 75 -5.50 -0.77 4.06
N ILE A 76 -4.44 -0.60 3.25
CA ILE A 76 -4.29 -1.34 1.99
C ILE A 76 -4.19 -2.85 2.23
N ALA A 77 -3.36 -3.26 3.19
CA ALA A 77 -3.15 -4.66 3.50
C ALA A 77 -4.42 -5.34 4.05
N ASP A 78 -5.19 -4.66 4.90
CA ASP A 78 -6.43 -5.21 5.46
C ASP A 78 -7.49 -5.41 4.37
N GLU A 79 -7.67 -4.43 3.49
CA GLU A 79 -8.62 -4.51 2.37
C GLU A 79 -8.23 -5.61 1.38
N TYR A 80 -6.93 -5.72 1.05
CA TYR A 80 -6.43 -6.80 0.21
C TYR A 80 -6.65 -8.17 0.86
N GLY A 81 -6.35 -8.29 2.16
CA GLY A 81 -6.57 -9.51 2.92
C GLY A 81 -8.04 -9.92 2.95
N ALA A 82 -8.95 -8.97 3.20
CA ALA A 82 -10.39 -9.20 3.21
C ALA A 82 -10.91 -9.65 1.83
N ALA A 83 -10.47 -8.99 0.75
CA ALA A 83 -10.90 -9.29 -0.61
C ALA A 83 -10.35 -10.64 -1.15
N ASN A 84 -9.24 -11.12 -0.59
CA ASN A 84 -8.57 -12.35 -1.03
C ASN A 84 -8.60 -13.48 0.02
N CYS A 85 -9.37 -13.29 1.10
CA CYS A 85 -9.52 -14.31 2.12
C CYS A 85 -10.25 -15.53 1.52
N PRO A 86 -9.70 -16.75 1.59
CA PRO A 86 -10.39 -17.94 1.12
C PRO A 86 -11.71 -18.12 1.87
N VAL A 87 -12.78 -18.46 1.14
CA VAL A 87 -14.03 -18.89 1.78
C VAL A 87 -13.76 -20.26 2.41
N LEU A 88 -13.65 -20.30 3.75
CA LEU A 88 -13.62 -21.55 4.49
C LEU A 88 -14.93 -22.32 4.20
N ARG A 89 -14.81 -23.46 3.54
CA ARG A 89 -15.88 -24.43 3.31
C ARG A 89 -15.81 -25.54 4.35
#